data_AF-A0A9D4TWX5-F1
#
_entry.id   AF-A0A9D4TWX5-F1
#
_cell.length_a   1.000
_cell.length_b   1.000
_cell.length_c   1.000
_cell.angle_alpha   90.00
_cell.angle_beta   90.00
_cell.angle_gamma   90.00
#
_symmetry.space_group_name_H-M   'P 1'
#
loop_
_entity.id
_entity.type
_entity.pdbx_description
1 polymer ?
#
loop_
_entity_poly.entity_id
_entity_poly.type
_entity_poly.pdbx_seq_one_letter_code
_entity_poly.pdbx_strand_id
1 'polypeptide(L)'
;MGQCLSTVNAIQTLTTTQDGKQSVVLTRNDYELVIRASKDLEYILEAYLGGQGKGLHEKLTSVERIIPLPLQKKIRYLATIRNKLVHERNFHSIPDRQRFVESYQMAEGELSSIVAKYGRKPPGGQQDDVCRMM
;
A
#
# COMPACT_ATOMS: atom_id res chain seq x y z
N MET A 1 -25.91 24.31 48.52
CA MET A 1 -25.87 25.20 47.34
C MET A 1 -24.42 25.68 47.19
N GLY A 2 -23.68 25.52 46.10
CA GLY A 2 -23.80 24.73 44.89
C GLY A 2 -22.37 24.38 44.46
N GLN A 3 -22.19 23.23 43.80
CA GLN A 3 -20.92 22.81 43.23
C GLN A 3 -20.69 23.58 41.93
N CYS A 4 -19.58 24.32 41.81
CA CYS A 4 -19.15 24.85 40.52
C CYS A 4 -18.11 23.88 39.92
N LEU A 5 -18.54 23.16 38.89
CA LEU A 5 -17.72 22.22 38.14
C LEU A 5 -16.53 22.93 37.48
N SER A 6 -15.35 22.38 37.70
CA SER A 6 -14.14 22.62 36.91
C SER A 6 -14.28 21.95 35.55
N THR A 7 -14.13 22.69 34.47
CA THR A 7 -14.05 22.12 33.11
C THR A 7 -12.83 22.70 32.40
N VAL A 8 -11.65 22.19 32.75
CA VAL A 8 -10.47 22.27 31.88
C VAL A 8 -10.66 21.29 30.73
N ASN A 9 -11.33 21.71 29.65
CA ASN A 9 -11.31 20.96 28.41
C ASN A 9 -9.96 21.15 27.71
N ALA A 10 -9.06 20.22 28.00
CA ALA A 10 -7.82 20.02 27.26
C ALA A 10 -8.18 19.69 25.80
N ILE A 11 -8.07 20.67 24.92
CA ILE A 11 -8.00 20.42 23.47
C ILE A 11 -6.66 19.73 23.24
N GLN A 12 -6.70 18.40 23.22
CA GLN A 12 -5.55 17.58 22.94
C GLN A 12 -5.13 17.81 21.49
N THR A 13 -4.09 18.61 21.32
CA THR A 13 -3.30 18.75 20.10
C THR A 13 -2.97 17.36 19.57
N LEU A 14 -3.62 16.93 18.48
CA LEU A 14 -3.22 15.74 17.73
C LEU A 14 -1.96 16.08 16.94
N THR A 15 -0.83 16.11 17.65
CA THR A 15 0.50 15.98 17.07
C THR A 15 0.65 14.55 16.57
N THR A 16 0.21 14.27 15.35
CA THR A 16 0.70 13.09 14.64
C THR A 16 1.96 13.49 13.89
N THR A 17 3.09 13.38 14.59
CA THR A 17 4.40 13.18 13.97
C THR A 17 4.27 11.96 13.06
N GLN A 18 4.12 12.17 11.74
CA GLN A 18 4.08 11.08 10.75
C GLN A 18 5.51 10.58 10.56
N ASP A 19 5.95 9.73 11.49
CA ASP A 19 7.24 9.05 11.46
C ASP A 19 7.25 7.97 10.37
N GLY A 20 8.27 8.02 9.52
CA GLY A 20 8.40 7.29 8.24
C GLY A 20 8.72 5.80 8.37
N LYS A 21 8.17 5.09 9.35
CA LYS A 21 8.54 3.70 9.68
C LYS A 21 7.40 2.77 10.13
N GLN A 22 6.14 3.14 9.97
CA GLN A 22 5.04 2.24 10.36
C GLN A 22 4.74 1.21 9.26
N SER A 23 4.73 -0.08 9.64
CA SER A 23 4.30 -1.20 8.79
C SER A 23 2.91 -0.93 8.23
N VAL A 24 2.77 -0.90 6.90
CA VAL A 24 1.53 -0.59 6.18
C VAL A 24 0.33 -1.37 6.73
N VAL A 25 0.57 -2.62 7.12
CA VAL A 25 -0.42 -3.58 7.63
C VAL A 25 -1.00 -3.18 9.00
N LEU A 26 -0.26 -2.46 9.84
CA LEU A 26 -0.70 -2.08 11.20
C LEU A 26 -1.57 -0.83 11.26
N THR A 27 -1.69 -0.13 10.13
CA THR A 27 -2.58 1.03 10.00
C THR A 27 -4.00 0.64 10.42
N ARG A 28 -4.77 1.54 11.04
CA ARG A 28 -6.20 1.29 11.36
C ARG A 28 -7.16 1.84 10.30
N ASN A 29 -6.73 2.84 9.55
CA ASN A 29 -7.51 3.47 8.49
C ASN A 29 -7.45 2.63 7.19
N ASP A 30 -8.61 2.26 6.64
CA ASP A 30 -8.73 1.52 5.37
C ASP A 30 -8.19 2.33 4.19
N TYR A 31 -8.46 3.64 4.12
CA TYR A 31 -7.98 4.51 3.04
C TYR A 31 -6.45 4.56 3.01
N GLU A 32 -5.85 4.77 4.17
CA GLU A 32 -4.41 4.81 4.30
C GLU A 32 -3.76 3.47 3.96
N LEU A 33 -4.35 2.36 4.45
CA LEU A 33 -3.89 1.00 4.12
C LEU A 33 -3.88 0.77 2.60
N VAL A 34 -5.00 0.99 1.90
CA VAL A 34 -5.05 0.70 0.45
C VAL A 34 -4.15 1.62 -0.35
N ILE A 35 -4.02 2.89 0.05
CA ILE A 35 -3.19 3.87 -0.66
C ILE A 35 -1.71 3.52 -0.51
N ARG A 36 -1.24 3.24 0.71
CA ARG A 36 0.15 2.85 0.96
C ARG A 36 0.48 1.53 0.28
N ALA A 37 -0.33 0.50 0.51
CA ALA A 37 -0.15 -0.81 -0.12
C ALA A 37 -0.10 -0.73 -1.66
N SER A 38 -0.97 0.08 -2.27
CA SER A 38 -0.96 0.26 -3.73
C SER A 38 0.29 1.00 -4.20
N LYS A 39 0.71 2.06 -3.50
CA LYS A 39 1.94 2.81 -3.83
C LYS A 39 3.18 1.93 -3.80
N ASP A 40 3.30 1.04 -2.81
CA ASP A 40 4.44 0.14 -2.70
C ASP A 40 4.51 -0.81 -3.90
N LEU A 41 3.39 -1.46 -4.23
CA LEU A 41 3.33 -2.35 -5.40
C LEU A 41 3.54 -1.60 -6.72
N GLU A 42 2.97 -0.39 -6.84
CA GLU A 42 3.19 0.48 -8.01
C GLU A 42 4.66 0.84 -8.18
N TYR A 43 5.38 1.14 -7.10
CA TYR A 43 6.81 1.41 -7.12
C TYR A 43 7.60 0.17 -7.53
N ILE A 44 7.28 -1.00 -6.98
CA ILE A 44 7.96 -2.25 -7.33
C ILE A 44 7.82 -2.55 -8.84
N LEU A 45 6.59 -2.45 -9.36
CA LEU A 45 6.31 -2.68 -10.77
C LEU A 45 7.02 -1.66 -11.66
N GLU A 46 6.99 -0.38 -11.33
CA GLU A 46 7.58 0.69 -12.14
C GLU A 46 9.11 0.67 -12.10
N ALA A 47 9.68 0.77 -10.89
CA ALA A 47 11.11 1.02 -10.69
C ALA A 47 11.98 -0.20 -11.05
N TYR A 48 11.50 -1.42 -10.78
CA TYR A 48 12.29 -2.63 -10.95
C TYR A 48 11.88 -3.46 -12.16
N LEU A 49 10.60 -3.43 -12.53
CA LEU A 49 10.06 -4.24 -13.63
C LEU A 49 9.74 -3.41 -14.89
N GLY A 50 9.87 -2.08 -14.83
CA GLY A 50 9.61 -1.19 -15.98
C GLY A 50 8.13 -1.03 -16.30
N GLY A 51 7.26 -1.21 -15.29
CA GLY A 51 5.82 -1.01 -15.42
C GLY A 51 5.45 0.43 -15.78
N GLN A 52 4.47 0.58 -16.67
CA GLN A 52 4.00 1.86 -17.19
C GLN A 52 2.50 2.05 -16.92
N GLY A 53 2.08 3.28 -16.68
CA GLY A 53 0.69 3.64 -16.43
C GLY A 53 0.52 4.51 -15.20
N LYS A 54 -0.71 4.99 -14.98
CA LYS A 54 -1.04 5.96 -13.92
C LYS A 54 -1.33 5.31 -12.57
N GLY A 55 -1.70 4.03 -12.53
CA GLY A 55 -2.04 3.34 -11.30
C GLY A 55 -1.76 1.85 -11.35
N LEU A 56 -1.95 1.18 -10.21
CA LEU A 56 -1.60 -0.23 -9.99
C LEU A 56 -2.10 -1.18 -11.09
N HIS A 57 -3.34 -1.01 -11.55
CA HIS A 57 -3.90 -1.85 -12.59
C HIS A 57 -3.16 -1.68 -13.93
N GLU A 58 -2.98 -0.44 -14.37
CA GLU A 58 -2.30 -0.14 -15.65
C GLU A 58 -0.84 -0.60 -15.63
N LYS A 59 -0.13 -0.33 -14.52
CA LYS A 59 1.26 -0.78 -14.32
C LYS A 59 1.35 -2.30 -14.36
N LEU A 60 0.46 -3.02 -13.68
CA LEU A 60 0.43 -4.48 -13.76
C LEU A 60 0.23 -4.98 -15.19
N THR A 61 -0.75 -4.42 -15.92
CA THR A 61 -1.04 -4.81 -17.30
C THR A 61 0.17 -4.63 -18.21
N SER A 62 0.94 -3.55 -18.03
CA SER A 62 2.13 -3.31 -18.86
C SER A 62 3.24 -4.36 -18.71
N VAL A 63 3.30 -5.06 -17.57
CA VAL A 63 4.32 -6.09 -17.26
C VAL A 63 3.71 -7.48 -17.04
N GLU A 64 2.47 -7.71 -17.46
CA GLU A 64 1.75 -8.96 -17.17
C GLU A 64 2.44 -10.21 -17.74
N ARG A 65 3.22 -10.06 -18.82
CA ARG A 65 3.93 -11.17 -19.47
C ARG A 65 5.03 -11.80 -18.60
N ILE A 66 5.59 -11.05 -17.66
CA ILE A 66 6.64 -11.53 -16.76
C ILE A 66 6.11 -11.93 -15.38
N ILE A 67 4.83 -11.62 -15.10
CA ILE A 67 4.19 -11.87 -13.81
C ILE A 67 3.30 -13.11 -13.92
N PRO A 68 3.45 -14.12 -13.05
CA PRO A 68 2.59 -15.30 -13.06
C PRO A 68 1.11 -14.96 -12.90
N LEU A 69 0.24 -15.67 -13.62
CA LEU A 69 -1.22 -15.41 -13.61
C LEU A 69 -1.84 -15.39 -12.19
N PRO A 70 -1.46 -16.26 -11.24
CA PRO A 70 -1.97 -16.19 -9.86
C PRO A 70 -1.65 -14.86 -9.17
N LEU A 71 -0.41 -14.38 -9.31
CA LEU A 71 0.04 -13.10 -8.76
C LEU A 71 -0.71 -11.93 -9.39
N GLN A 72 -0.89 -11.95 -10.72
CA GLN A 72 -1.70 -10.93 -11.39
C GLN A 72 -3.12 -10.84 -10.84
N LYS A 73 -3.76 -11.98 -10.52
CA LYS A 73 -5.11 -12.00 -9.93
C LYS A 73 -5.13 -11.34 -8.55
N LYS A 74 -4.10 -11.57 -7.72
CA LYS A 74 -3.97 -10.91 -6.40
C LYS A 74 -3.83 -9.40 -6.56
N ILE A 75 -2.94 -8.94 -7.44
CA ILE A 75 -2.71 -7.50 -7.66
C ILE A 75 -3.96 -6.84 -8.25
N ARG A 76 -4.68 -7.50 -9.18
CA ARG A 76 -5.97 -7.01 -9.70
C ARG A 76 -7.04 -6.89 -8.62
N TYR A 77 -7.09 -7.83 -7.67
CA TYR A 77 -7.98 -7.73 -6.51
C TYR A 77 -7.65 -6.50 -5.66
N LEU A 78 -6.38 -6.27 -5.33
CA LEU A 78 -5.94 -5.10 -4.57
C LEU A 78 -6.29 -3.79 -5.29
N ALA A 79 -6.00 -3.71 -6.60
CA ALA A 79 -6.33 -2.57 -7.43
C ALA A 79 -7.84 -2.30 -7.49
N THR A 80 -8.65 -3.36 -7.54
CA THR A 80 -10.11 -3.24 -7.52
C THR A 80 -10.57 -2.63 -6.19
N ILE A 81 -10.11 -3.15 -5.05
CA ILE A 81 -10.49 -2.61 -3.73
C ILE A 81 -10.04 -1.15 -3.59
N ARG A 82 -8.80 -0.82 -3.97
CA ARG A 82 -8.32 0.57 -3.97
C ARG A 82 -9.18 1.48 -4.83
N ASN A 83 -9.54 1.04 -6.04
CA ASN A 83 -10.35 1.84 -6.95
C ASN A 83 -11.74 2.09 -6.38
N LYS A 84 -12.38 1.05 -5.82
CA LYS A 84 -13.68 1.21 -5.16
C LYS A 84 -13.60 2.18 -4.00
N LEU A 85 -12.67 1.97 -3.07
CA LEU A 85 -12.54 2.79 -1.86
C LEU A 85 -12.26 4.25 -2.17
N VAL A 86 -11.43 4.54 -3.18
CA VAL A 86 -11.06 5.92 -3.53
C VAL A 86 -12.09 6.60 -4.45
N HIS A 87 -12.78 5.87 -5.32
CA HIS A 87 -13.60 6.47 -6.38
C HIS A 87 -15.11 6.25 -6.24
N GLU A 88 -15.57 5.19 -5.56
CA GLU A 88 -16.99 4.93 -5.38
C GLU A 88 -17.52 5.65 -4.14
N ARG A 89 -18.57 6.48 -4.31
CA ARG A 89 -19.13 7.28 -3.21
C ARG A 89 -19.74 6.47 -2.08
N ASN A 90 -20.12 5.22 -2.32
CA ASN A 90 -20.83 4.36 -1.36
C ASN A 90 -19.96 3.20 -0.85
N PHE A 91 -18.64 3.26 -1.06
CA PHE A 91 -17.69 2.24 -0.63
C PHE A 91 -16.66 2.87 0.31
N HIS A 92 -16.84 2.70 1.62
CA HIS A 92 -16.08 3.42 2.65
C HIS A 92 -15.15 2.55 3.49
N SER A 93 -15.21 1.24 3.32
CA SER A 93 -14.39 0.29 4.08
C SER A 93 -14.02 -0.92 3.25
N ILE A 94 -12.92 -1.57 3.61
CA ILE A 94 -12.51 -2.84 3.02
C ILE A 94 -13.43 -3.94 3.58
N PRO A 95 -14.17 -4.69 2.74
CA PRO A 95 -15.12 -5.70 3.23
C PRO A 95 -14.47 -6.82 4.03
N ASP A 96 -13.26 -7.22 3.63
CA ASP A 96 -12.43 -8.22 4.30
C ASP A 96 -11.01 -7.69 4.38
N ARG A 97 -10.73 -6.99 5.49
CA ARG A 97 -9.43 -6.36 5.73
C ARG A 97 -8.32 -7.40 5.87
N GLN A 98 -8.60 -8.54 6.49
CA GLN A 98 -7.62 -9.61 6.71
C GLN A 98 -7.15 -10.18 5.37
N ARG A 99 -8.09 -10.54 4.50
CA ARG A 99 -7.78 -11.02 3.15
C ARG A 99 -7.05 -9.98 2.31
N PHE A 100 -7.38 -8.70 2.46
CA PHE A 100 -6.66 -7.62 1.77
C PHE A 100 -5.19 -7.58 2.18
N VAL A 101 -4.93 -7.59 3.49
CA VAL A 101 -3.58 -7.62 4.05
C VAL A 101 -2.80 -8.84 3.57
N GLU A 102 -3.38 -10.03 3.67
CA GLU A 102 -2.74 -11.27 3.22
C GLU A 102 -2.44 -11.25 1.72
N SER A 103 -3.38 -10.74 0.91
CA SER A 103 -3.20 -10.61 -0.54
C SER A 103 -2.07 -9.64 -0.87
N TYR A 104 -1.93 -8.54 -0.13
CA TYR A 104 -0.84 -7.59 -0.28
C TYR A 104 0.50 -8.20 0.11
N GLN A 105 0.61 -8.83 1.28
CA GLN A 105 1.85 -9.47 1.75
C GLN A 105 2.33 -10.56 0.79
N MET A 106 1.41 -11.40 0.30
CA MET A 106 1.74 -12.40 -0.74
C MET A 106 2.21 -11.73 -2.03
N ALA A 107 1.50 -10.69 -2.48
CA ALA A 107 1.85 -10.02 -3.73
C ALA A 107 3.22 -9.32 -3.65
N GLU A 108 3.51 -8.65 -2.55
CA GLU A 108 4.79 -7.99 -2.30
C GLU A 108 5.93 -9.01 -2.22
N GLY A 109 5.78 -10.10 -1.45
CA GLY A 109 6.82 -11.13 -1.33
C GLY A 109 7.09 -11.85 -2.66
N GLU A 110 6.04 -12.19 -3.41
CA GLU A 110 6.19 -12.81 -4.74
C GLU A 110 6.82 -11.84 -5.75
N LEU A 111 6.42 -10.55 -5.77
CA LEU A 111 7.05 -9.55 -6.63
C LEU A 111 8.51 -9.34 -6.27
N SER A 112 8.85 -9.30 -4.98
CA SER A 112 10.24 -9.17 -4.51
C SER A 112 11.09 -10.35 -5.00
N SER A 113 10.53 -11.56 -5.01
CA SER A 113 11.19 -12.74 -5.57
C SER A 113 11.40 -12.63 -7.09
N ILE A 114 10.43 -12.07 -7.82
CA ILE A 114 10.57 -11.81 -9.26
C ILE A 114 11.63 -10.74 -9.53
N VAL A 115 11.65 -9.66 -8.74
CA VAL A 115 12.67 -8.60 -8.82
C VAL A 115 14.06 -9.14 -8.53
N ALA A 116 14.21 -10.02 -7.54
CA ALA A 116 15.50 -10.66 -7.26
C ALA A 116 16.01 -11.49 -8.46
N LYS A 117 15.09 -12.08 -9.24
CA LYS A 117 15.44 -12.95 -10.38
C LYS A 117 15.59 -12.21 -11.72
N TYR A 118 14.80 -11.17 -11.95
CA TYR A 118 14.65 -10.50 -13.26
C TYR A 118 14.69 -8.96 -13.18
N GLY A 119 14.77 -8.40 -11.99
CA GLY A 119 14.65 -6.97 -11.75
C GLY A 119 15.81 -6.17 -12.32
N ARG A 120 15.51 -4.92 -12.68
CA ARG A 120 16.49 -3.93 -13.09
C ARG A 120 16.90 -3.08 -11.89
N LYS A 121 18.11 -2.50 -11.95
CA LYS A 121 18.52 -1.48 -11.00
C LYS A 121 17.71 -0.20 -11.29
N PRO A 122 17.01 0.38 -10.32
CA PRO A 122 16.24 1.60 -10.54
C PRO A 122 17.18 2.77 -10.90
N PRO A 123 16.76 3.69 -11.80
CA PRO A 123 17.56 4.84 -12.16
C PRO A 123 17.63 5.82 -10.98
N GLY A 124 18.82 5.98 -10.38
CA GLY A 124 19.06 6.85 -9.22
C GLY A 124 19.07 6.11 -7.89
N GLY A 125 20.01 5.17 -7.71
CA GLY A 125 20.12 4.38 -6.49
C GLY A 125 20.61 5.19 -5.30
N GLN A 126 19.73 5.44 -4.33
CA GLN A 126 20.13 5.57 -2.94
C GLN A 126 20.42 4.14 -2.44
N GLN A 127 21.61 3.91 -1.87
CA GLN A 127 22.08 2.58 -1.45
C GLN A 127 21.19 1.93 -0.36
N ASP A 128 20.29 2.70 0.23
CA ASP A 128 19.46 2.29 1.37
C ASP A 128 18.20 1.51 0.97
N ASP A 129 17.81 1.51 -0.31
CA ASP A 129 16.57 0.86 -0.76
C ASP A 129 16.67 -0.67 -0.80
N VAL A 130 17.89 -1.21 -0.93
CA VAL A 130 18.12 -2.67 -0.96
C VAL A 130 18.20 -3.25 0.46
N CYS A 131 18.57 -2.43 1.46
CA CYS A 131 18.64 -2.85 2.87
C CYS A 131 17.27 -2.89 3.58
N ARG A 132 16.17 -2.71 2.85
CA ARG A 132 14.80 -2.61 3.37
C ARG A 132 13.94 -3.86 3.14
N MET A 133 14.52 -4.94 2.62
CA MET A 133 13.83 -6.17 2.19
C MET A 133 14.27 -7.46 2.92
N MET A 134 14.77 -7.35 4.15
CA MET A 134 14.94 -8.48 5.08
C MET A 134 14.20 -8.22 6.39
#